data_AF-A0A950TMS5-F1
#
_entry.id   AF-A0A950TMS5-F1
#
_cell.length_a   1.000
_cell.length_b   1.000
_cell.length_c   1.000
_cell.angle_alpha   90.00
_cell.angle_beta   90.00
_cell.angle_gamma   90.00
#
_symmetry.space_group_name_H-M   'P 1'
#
loop_
_entity.id
_entity.type
_entity.pdbx_description
1 polymer ?
#
loop_
_entity_poly.entity_id
_entity_poly.type
_entity_poly.pdbx_seq_one_letter_code
_entity_poly.pdbx_strand_id
1 'polypeptide(L)' 'MRTQPSRAENDWNAGVSPATPRAMNNVILFDGVCNFCNSAVNWIIAHDPEGKLKFAPLQSEFGEQMRSRFGIADDVDSII' A
#
# COMPACT_ATOMS: atom_id res chain seq x y z
N MET A 1 33.80 -37.43 4.55
CA MET A 1 33.57 -36.62 3.33
C MET A 1 32.07 -36.43 3.19
N ARG A 2 31.53 -35.28 3.59
CA ARG A 2 30.09 -34.98 3.49
C ARG A 2 29.83 -34.41 2.10
N THR A 3 29.20 -35.18 1.23
CA THR A 3 28.67 -34.69 -0.04
C THR A 3 27.48 -33.78 0.25
N GLN A 4 27.58 -32.49 -0.08
CA GLN A 4 26.41 -31.60 -0.08
C GLN A 4 25.53 -31.90 -1.31
N PRO A 5 24.20 -31.93 -1.16
CA PRO A 5 23.26 -32.13 -2.24
C PRO A 5 23.18 -30.91 -3.17
N SER A 6 22.63 -31.15 -4.36
CA SER A 6 22.55 -30.30 -5.54
C SER A 6 21.93 -28.91 -5.32
N ARG A 7 22.56 -27.92 -5.98
CA ARG A 7 22.15 -26.54 -6.25
C ARG A 7 20.71 -26.40 -6.77
N ALA A 8 19.71 -26.58 -5.91
CA ALA A 8 18.28 -26.39 -6.25
C ALA A 8 17.38 -26.00 -5.05
N GLU A 9 17.93 -25.43 -3.96
CA GLU A 9 17.13 -25.16 -2.75
C GLU A 9 17.03 -23.68 -2.32
N ASN A 10 17.55 -22.71 -3.08
CA ASN A 10 17.55 -21.29 -2.65
C ASN A 10 16.93 -20.30 -3.66
N ASP A 11 16.02 -20.74 -4.53
CA ASP A 11 15.31 -19.85 -5.45
C ASP A 11 13.95 -19.42 -4.87
N TRP A 12 13.98 -18.54 -3.86
CA TRP A 12 12.77 -17.98 -3.20
C TRP A 12 11.84 -17.21 -4.17
N ASN A 13 12.30 -16.94 -5.40
CA ASN A 13 11.58 -16.15 -6.40
C ASN A 13 11.10 -16.95 -7.63
N ALA A 14 11.26 -18.28 -7.67
CA ALA A 14 10.91 -19.07 -8.86
C ALA A 14 9.39 -19.16 -9.17
N GLY A 15 8.52 -18.71 -8.26
CA GLY A 15 7.05 -18.73 -8.44
C GLY A 15 6.36 -17.37 -8.33
N VAL A 16 7.10 -16.29 -8.04
CA VAL A 16 6.51 -14.96 -7.93
C VAL A 16 6.63 -14.29 -9.29
N SER A 17 5.64 -14.51 -10.16
CA SER A 17 5.41 -13.58 -11.26
C SER A 17 5.28 -12.18 -10.66
N PRO A 18 5.94 -11.13 -11.20
CA PRO A 18 5.69 -9.77 -10.78
C PRO A 18 4.26 -9.46 -11.19
N ALA A 19 3.31 -9.79 -10.32
CA ALA A 19 1.92 -9.47 -10.50
C ALA A 19 1.90 -7.97 -10.68
N THR A 20 1.70 -7.56 -11.94
CA THR A 20 1.49 -6.17 -12.32
C THR A 20 0.52 -5.62 -11.29
N PRO A 21 0.85 -4.52 -10.57
CA PRO A 21 -0.10 -3.93 -9.65
C PRO A 21 -1.36 -3.69 -10.46
N ARG A 22 -2.44 -4.43 -10.17
CA ARG A 22 -3.74 -4.18 -10.81
C ARG A 22 -3.95 -2.69 -10.65
N ALA A 23 -4.18 -1.98 -11.75
CA ALA A 23 -4.30 -0.54 -11.75
C ALA A 23 -5.30 -0.12 -10.66
N MET A 24 -4.76 0.33 -9.53
CA MET A 24 -5.49 0.70 -8.34
C MET A 24 -5.88 2.15 -8.56
N ASN A 25 -6.98 2.33 -9.30
CA ASN A 25 -7.35 3.64 -9.84
C ASN A 25 -7.96 4.58 -8.78
N ASN A 26 -8.27 4.07 -7.58
CA ASN A 26 -9.10 4.75 -6.59
C ASN A 26 -8.57 4.53 -5.16
N VAL A 27 -7.28 4.81 -4.91
CA VAL A 27 -6.71 4.72 -3.56
C VAL A 27 -6.60 6.12 -2.97
N ILE A 28 -7.20 6.30 -1.80
CA ILE A 28 -7.11 7.49 -0.98
C ILE A 28 -6.06 7.22 0.09
N LEU A 29 -5.06 8.10 0.15
CA LEU A 29 -4.08 8.13 1.23
C LEU A 29 -4.52 9.17 2.27
N PHE A 30 -4.43 8.83 3.55
CA PHE A 30 -4.83 9.74 4.63
C PHE A 30 -3.84 9.70 5.79
N ASP A 31 -3.72 10.80 6.53
CA ASP A 31 -3.00 10.79 7.80
C ASP A 31 -3.86 10.13 8.89
N GLY A 32 -3.40 8.98 9.40
CA GLY A 32 -4.09 8.19 10.41
C GLY A 32 -3.98 8.73 11.84
N VAL A 33 -3.14 9.75 12.07
CA VAL A 33 -2.90 10.34 13.40
C VAL A 33 -3.86 11.51 13.66
N CYS A 34 -4.36 12.17 12.61
CA CYS A 34 -5.32 13.26 12.72
C CYS A 34 -6.77 12.78 12.86
N ASN A 35 -7.43 13.12 13.98
CA ASN A 35 -8.84 12.79 14.24
C ASN A 35 -9.82 13.37 13.21
N PHE A 36 -9.47 14.51 12.59
CA PHE A 36 -10.27 15.11 11.53
C PHE A 36 -10.17 14.29 10.23
N CYS A 37 -8.96 13.88 9.83
CA CYS A 37 -8.73 13.02 8.66
C CYS A 37 -9.47 11.69 8.80
N ASN A 38 -9.39 11.07 9.98
CA ASN A 38 -10.13 9.85 10.28
C ASN A 38 -11.65 10.06 10.21
N SER A 39 -12.16 11.21 10.65
CA SER A 39 -13.59 11.53 10.56
C SER A 39 -14.05 11.71 9.12
N ALA A 40 -13.25 12.38 8.28
CA ALA A 40 -13.52 12.53 6.86
C ALA A 40 -13.47 11.18 6.13
N VAL A 41 -12.48 10.33 6.41
CA VAL A 41 -12.41 8.96 5.86
C VAL A 41 -13.64 8.14 6.22
N ASN A 42 -14.05 8.17 7.49
CA ASN A 42 -15.27 7.47 7.93
C ASN A 42 -16.52 7.99 7.23
N TRP A 43 -16.62 9.31 6.99
CA TRP A 43 -17.71 9.88 6.20
C TRP A 43 -17.69 9.38 4.75
N ILE A 44 -16.53 9.32 4.10
CA ILE A 44 -16.41 8.81 2.72
C ILE A 44 -16.80 7.32 2.67
N ILE A 45 -16.32 6.51 3.61
CA ILE A 45 -16.68 5.08 3.70
C ILE A 45 -18.20 4.90 3.84
N ALA A 46 -18.86 5.72 4.67
CA ALA A 46 -20.30 5.66 4.83
C ALA A 46 -21.07 6.05 3.55
N HIS A 47 -20.46 6.81 2.65
CA HIS A 47 -21.06 7.27 1.39
C HIS A 47 -20.55 6.51 0.15
N ASP A 48 -19.66 5.51 0.32
CA ASP A 48 -19.22 4.57 -0.73
C ASP A 48 -19.74 3.15 -0.45
N PRO A 49 -21.06 2.90 -0.58
CA PRO A 49 -21.66 1.60 -0.28
C PRO A 49 -21.20 0.49 -1.24
N GLU A 50 -20.66 0.87 -2.41
CA GLU A 50 -20.13 -0.06 -3.40
C GLU A 50 -18.65 -0.40 -3.17
N GLY A 51 -17.97 0.27 -2.23
CA GLY A 51 -16.57 0.01 -1.86
C GLY A 51 -15.58 0.22 -3.01
N LYS A 52 -15.87 1.19 -3.88
CA LYS A 52 -15.08 1.55 -5.06
C LYS A 52 -13.76 2.23 -4.68
N LEU A 53 -13.72 2.88 -3.53
CA LEU A 53 -12.55 3.55 -2.97
C LEU A 53 -11.79 2.58 -2.05
N LYS A 54 -10.47 2.71 -2.06
CA LYS A 54 -9.57 2.02 -1.12
C LYS A 54 -8.86 3.06 -0.29
N PHE A 55 -8.62 2.75 0.97
CA PHE A 55 -8.00 3.69 1.91
C PHE A 55 -6.72 3.08 2.45
N ALA A 56 -5.64 3.85 2.49
CA ALA A 56 -4.39 3.44 3.13
C ALA A 56 -3.79 4.61 3.90
N PRO A 57 -3.30 4.40 5.13
CA PRO A 57 -2.66 5.48 5.87
C PRO A 57 -1.32 5.84 5.25
N LEU A 58 -0.97 7.13 5.25
CA LEU A 58 0.30 7.64 4.72
C LEU A 58 1.53 7.02 5.39
N GLN A 59 1.41 6.65 6.68
CA GLN A 59 2.47 6.00 7.46
C GLN A 59 2.61 4.48 7.17
N SER A 60 1.76 3.89 6.32
CA SER A 60 1.92 2.47 5.95
C SER A 60 3.01 2.30 4.91
N GLU A 61 3.60 1.10 4.84
CA GLU A 61 4.56 0.71 3.80
C GLU A 61 4.01 0.96 2.38
N PHE A 62 2.70 0.79 2.17
CA PHE A 62 2.03 1.12 0.92
C PHE A 62 1.96 2.64 0.69
N GLY A 63 1.59 3.41 1.72
CA GLY A 63 1.57 4.87 1.68
C GLY A 63 2.94 5.46 1.34
N GLU A 64 4.00 4.98 1.99
CA GLU A 64 5.38 5.40 1.75
C GLU A 64 5.82 5.13 0.30
N GLN A 65 5.52 3.94 -0.22
CA GLN A 65 5.80 3.60 -1.62
C GLN A 65 5.07 4.52 -2.59
N MET A 66 3.81 4.84 -2.31
CA MET A 66 3.01 5.73 -3.17
C MET A 66 3.51 7.18 -3.08
N ARG A 67 3.85 7.68 -1.88
CA ARG A 67 4.44 9.01 -1.72
C ARG A 67 5.74 9.15 -2.51
N SER A 68 6.63 8.16 -2.39
CA SER A 68 7.89 8.10 -3.14
C SER A 68 7.65 8.12 -4.66
N ARG A 69 6.63 7.39 -5.11
CA ARG A 69 6.27 7.31 -6.54
C ARG A 69 5.70 8.60 -7.11
N PHE A 70 4.97 9.38 -6.30
CA PHE A 70 4.31 10.63 -6.73
C PHE A 70 5.02 11.91 -6.25
N GLY A 71 6.14 11.80 -5.53
CA GLY A 71 6.90 12.96 -5.04
C GLY A 71 6.19 13.76 -3.95
N ILE A 72 5.41 13.09 -3.11
CA ILE A 72 4.64 13.70 -2.03
C ILE A 72 5.53 13.84 -0.79
N ALA A 73 5.56 15.03 -0.20
CA ALA A 73 6.39 15.32 0.98
C ALA A 73 5.93 14.53 2.22
N ASP A 74 6.85 14.29 3.14
CA ASP A 74 6.61 13.48 4.34
C ASP A 74 5.80 14.24 5.43
N ASP A 75 5.68 15.56 5.31
CA ASP A 75 4.98 16.46 6.23
C ASP A 75 3.52 16.76 5.83
N VAL A 76 2.94 15.90 4.99
CA VAL A 76 1.55 16.08 4.51
C VAL A 76 0.56 15.53 5.54
N ASP A 77 -0.09 16.45 6.26
CA ASP A 77 -1.22 16.17 7.15
C ASP A 77 -2.57 16.35 6.39
N SER A 78 -2.83 15.53 5.37
CA SER A 78 -4.02 15.68 4.50
C SER A 78 -4.53 14.38 3.90
N ILE A 79 -5.65 14.45 3.16
CA ILE A 79 -6.25 13.36 2.38
C ILE A 79 -5.95 13.62 0.90
N ILE A 80 -5.42 12.61 0.20
CA ILE A 80 -4.96 12.67 -1.20
C ILE A 80 -5.37 11.45 -2.01
#